data_AF-A0A7G1IJH8-F1
#
_entry.id   AF-A0A7G1IJH8-F1
#
_cell.length_a   1.000
_cell.length_b   1.000
_cell.length_c   1.000
_cell.angle_alpha   90.00
_cell.angle_beta   90.00
_cell.angle_gamma   90.00
#
_symmetry.space_group_name_H-M   'P 1'
#
loop_
_entity.id
_entity.type
_entity.pdbx_description
1 polymer ?
#
loop_
_entity_poly.entity_id
_entity_poly.type
_entity_poly.pdbx_seq_one_letter_code
_entity_poly.pdbx_strand_id
1 'polypeptide(L)'
;MAAVIDEIRARTEGTDPHPVRDDELRMMFTCAHPALDRQSQLALTLRLVSGLTVAEIARALLQTETAVGQRITRAKNKIRRANIPLRVPPAELLAERTPHVLGCIYSVFTEGYWSTAGPSAIRDELCDEGIRLAGELCALMPDELDAHALAALVLLHDSRRTTRVDDSGALVPLEEQDRQCWDRGRITRGLDRLRQARGSTGPYLPQAVIAALHATAPSWEQTDWTAICAAYDRLLQLTDSPVVLANRALAVGFRDGPGAGLAALEKVAHDPRLARSNLVASVRADLLRRAGRRTEAVTWYRKALDANGSEPGRAFLRRRIAECGG
;
A
#
# COMPACT_ATOMS: atom_id res chain seq x y z
N MET A 1 21.30 -18.43 9.26
CA MET A 1 19.98 -17.84 8.92
C MET A 1 19.10 -18.88 8.24
N ALA A 2 19.58 -19.56 7.19
CA ALA A 2 18.98 -20.81 6.68
C ALA A 2 18.80 -21.84 7.80
N ALA A 3 19.85 -22.14 8.57
CA ALA A 3 19.77 -23.08 9.71
C ALA A 3 18.69 -22.77 10.77
N VAL A 4 18.39 -21.50 11.05
CA VAL A 4 17.33 -21.14 12.02
C VAL A 4 15.95 -21.29 11.38
N ILE A 5 15.84 -21.02 10.07
CA ILE A 5 14.61 -21.23 9.30
C ILE A 5 14.37 -22.74 9.11
N ASP A 6 15.41 -23.53 8.82
CA ASP A 6 15.35 -24.99 8.68
C ASP A 6 15.07 -25.68 10.02
N GLU A 7 15.64 -25.21 11.12
CA GLU A 7 15.37 -25.73 12.47
C GLU A 7 13.94 -25.38 12.95
N ILE A 8 13.40 -24.27 12.46
CA ILE A 8 11.99 -23.90 12.63
C ILE A 8 11.08 -24.77 11.72
N ARG A 9 11.49 -25.03 10.47
CA ARG A 9 10.76 -25.86 9.50
C ARG A 9 10.72 -27.34 9.93
N ALA A 10 11.84 -27.88 10.42
CA ALA A 10 11.96 -29.24 10.92
C ALA A 10 11.09 -29.50 12.17
N ARG A 11 10.79 -28.48 12.98
CA ARG A 11 9.82 -28.57 14.10
C ARG A 11 8.36 -28.59 13.62
N THR A 12 8.11 -28.40 12.32
CA THR A 12 6.77 -28.30 11.71
C THR A 12 6.35 -29.61 11.04
N GLU A 13 7.29 -30.52 10.73
CA GLU A 13 6.99 -31.81 10.09
C GLU A 13 6.42 -32.85 11.08
N GLY A 14 6.46 -32.57 12.38
CA GLY A 14 5.90 -33.42 13.42
C GLY A 14 4.58 -32.92 14.01
N THR A 15 3.46 -33.44 13.48
CA THR A 15 2.15 -33.62 14.16
C THR A 15 1.27 -32.38 14.44
N ASP A 16 0.45 -32.00 13.44
CA ASP A 16 -1.04 -31.92 13.48
C ASP A 16 -1.55 -31.34 12.14
N PRO A 17 -2.71 -31.76 11.59
CA PRO A 17 -3.28 -31.14 10.40
C PRO A 17 -3.79 -29.73 10.74
N HIS A 18 -2.90 -28.75 10.64
CA HIS A 18 -3.22 -27.35 10.90
C HIS A 18 -4.14 -26.80 9.79
N PRO A 19 -5.19 -26.02 10.10
CA PRO A 19 -6.12 -25.46 9.10
C PRO A 19 -5.45 -24.55 8.06
N VAL A 20 -4.22 -24.09 8.27
CA VAL A 20 -3.45 -23.27 7.32
C VAL A 20 -2.27 -24.07 6.79
N ARG A 21 -2.29 -24.37 5.48
CA ARG A 21 -1.18 -25.03 4.77
C ARG A 21 0.01 -24.10 4.51
N ASP A 22 -0.20 -22.80 4.64
CA ASP A 22 0.75 -21.75 4.28
C ASP A 22 1.75 -21.43 5.41
N ASP A 23 3.05 -21.49 5.12
CA ASP A 23 4.12 -21.20 6.07
C ASP A 23 4.23 -19.70 6.36
N GLU A 24 3.98 -18.87 5.35
CA GLU A 24 4.08 -17.42 5.37
C GLU A 24 2.99 -16.78 6.25
N LEU A 25 1.74 -17.21 6.12
CA LEU A 25 0.61 -16.75 6.91
C LEU A 25 0.77 -17.15 8.38
N ARG A 26 1.25 -18.39 8.64
CA ARG A 26 1.65 -18.82 10.00
C ARG A 26 2.71 -17.90 10.58
N MET A 27 3.71 -17.56 9.78
CA MET A 27 4.76 -16.64 10.19
C MET A 27 4.25 -15.21 10.43
N MET A 28 3.33 -14.70 9.61
CA MET A 28 2.66 -13.41 9.84
C MET A 28 1.91 -13.39 11.16
N PHE A 29 1.11 -14.42 11.46
CA PHE A 29 0.38 -14.51 12.73
C PHE A 29 1.30 -14.65 13.95
N THR A 30 2.45 -15.32 13.81
CA THR A 30 3.49 -15.37 14.85
C THR A 30 4.16 -14.01 15.03
N CYS A 31 4.46 -13.29 13.95
CA CYS A 31 4.99 -11.93 14.00
C CYS A 31 3.96 -10.96 14.59
N ALA A 32 2.66 -11.19 14.42
CA ALA A 32 1.56 -10.39 14.98
C ALA A 32 1.37 -10.56 16.50
N HIS A 33 2.22 -11.33 17.20
CA HIS A 33 2.05 -11.58 18.63
C HIS A 33 2.17 -10.28 19.46
N PRO A 34 1.28 -10.02 20.45
CA PRO A 34 1.25 -8.77 21.23
C PRO A 34 2.51 -8.54 22.08
N ALA A 35 3.29 -9.60 22.31
CA ALA A 35 4.61 -9.48 22.94
C ALA A 35 5.59 -8.64 22.10
N LEU A 36 5.38 -8.45 20.81
CA LEU A 36 6.24 -7.66 19.93
C LEU A 36 5.62 -6.26 19.73
N ASP A 37 6.43 -5.20 19.75
CA ASP A 37 5.95 -3.86 19.39
C ASP A 37 5.63 -3.79 17.89
N ARG A 38 4.66 -2.97 17.48
CA ARG A 38 4.16 -2.90 16.09
C ARG A 38 5.26 -2.72 15.04
N GLN A 39 6.28 -1.93 15.35
CA GLN A 39 7.40 -1.68 14.43
C GLN A 39 8.26 -2.94 14.26
N SER A 40 8.46 -3.71 15.34
CA SER A 40 9.14 -4.99 15.30
C SER A 40 8.34 -6.04 14.54
N GLN A 41 7.02 -6.10 14.75
CA GLN A 41 6.14 -7.00 14.03
C GLN A 41 6.22 -6.76 12.51
N LEU A 42 6.07 -5.50 12.08
CA LEU A 42 6.11 -5.13 10.66
C LEU A 42 7.48 -5.38 10.02
N ALA A 43 8.57 -4.95 10.67
CA ALA A 43 9.92 -5.17 10.14
C ALA A 43 10.27 -6.65 10.03
N LEU A 44 9.80 -7.47 10.97
CA LEU A 44 10.03 -8.92 10.95
C LEU A 44 9.22 -9.59 9.85
N THR A 45 7.95 -9.22 9.68
CA THR A 45 7.10 -9.75 8.60
C THR A 45 7.67 -9.41 7.23
N LEU A 46 8.04 -8.14 6.98
CA LEU A 46 8.65 -7.74 5.71
C LEU A 46 9.96 -8.49 5.43
N ARG A 47 10.76 -8.78 6.47
CA ARG A 47 12.02 -9.51 6.30
C ARG A 47 11.80 -10.99 6.01
N LEU A 48 10.88 -11.62 6.72
CA LEU A 48 10.74 -13.08 6.71
C LEU A 48 9.74 -13.56 5.66
N VAL A 49 8.66 -12.83 5.44
CA VAL A 49 7.59 -13.24 4.52
C VAL A 49 7.81 -12.64 3.14
N SER A 50 8.18 -11.36 3.07
CA SER A 50 8.35 -10.67 1.79
C SER A 50 9.77 -10.73 1.22
N GLY A 51 10.73 -11.33 1.96
CA GLY A 51 12.12 -11.44 1.53
C GLY A 51 12.92 -10.13 1.49
N LEU A 52 12.33 -8.98 1.83
CA LEU A 52 12.99 -7.68 1.73
C LEU A 52 14.30 -7.64 2.53
N THR A 53 15.32 -7.00 1.97
CA THR A 53 16.58 -6.67 2.63
C THR A 53 16.39 -5.65 3.74
N VAL A 54 17.36 -5.58 4.67
CA VAL A 54 17.36 -4.55 5.72
C VAL A 54 17.36 -3.14 5.12
N ALA A 55 18.07 -2.94 4.01
CA ALA A 55 18.09 -1.69 3.25
C ALA A 55 16.71 -1.33 2.66
N GLU A 56 16.00 -2.30 2.11
CA GLU A 56 14.63 -2.10 1.60
C GLU A 56 13.64 -1.77 2.73
N ILE A 57 13.70 -2.51 3.84
CA ILE A 57 12.82 -2.27 5.00
C ILE A 57 13.11 -0.90 5.63
N ALA A 58 14.38 -0.52 5.75
CA ALA A 58 14.78 0.80 6.25
C ALA A 58 14.20 1.93 5.41
N ARG A 59 14.20 1.79 4.08
CA ARG A 59 13.56 2.75 3.18
C ARG A 59 12.04 2.76 3.35
N ALA A 60 11.39 1.60 3.31
CA ALA A 60 9.93 1.49 3.44
C ALA A 60 9.40 2.08 4.76
N LEU A 61 10.16 1.92 5.86
CA LEU A 61 9.81 2.42 7.19
C LEU A 61 10.39 3.79 7.53
N LEU A 62 11.09 4.45 6.59
CA LEU A 62 11.78 5.73 6.78
C LEU A 62 12.73 5.77 7.99
N GLN A 63 13.50 4.68 8.17
CA GLN A 63 14.43 4.45 9.28
C GLN A 63 15.85 4.14 8.77
N THR A 64 16.83 4.09 9.66
CA THR A 64 18.20 3.69 9.30
C THR A 64 18.33 2.16 9.23
N GLU A 65 19.20 1.66 8.36
CA GLU A 65 19.49 0.21 8.25
C GLU A 65 19.91 -0.38 9.60
N THR A 66 20.77 0.32 10.33
CA THR A 66 21.20 -0.07 11.68
C THR A 66 20.01 -0.23 12.63
N ALA A 67 19.09 0.73 12.65
CA ALA A 67 17.91 0.68 13.52
C ALA A 67 16.99 -0.51 13.15
N VAL A 68 16.77 -0.75 11.85
CA VAL A 68 15.97 -1.87 11.36
C VAL A 68 16.63 -3.22 11.68
N GLY A 69 17.93 -3.38 11.41
CA GLY A 69 18.65 -4.62 11.68
C GLY A 69 18.67 -4.98 13.17
N GLN A 70 18.90 -3.98 14.04
CA GLN A 70 18.80 -4.18 15.49
C GLN A 70 17.39 -4.53 15.93
N ARG A 71 16.36 -3.90 15.34
CA ARG A 71 14.96 -4.19 15.65
C ARG A 71 14.58 -5.63 15.31
N ILE A 72 14.90 -6.08 14.09
CA ILE A 72 14.66 -7.46 13.65
C ILE A 72 15.36 -8.45 14.60
N THR A 73 16.60 -8.18 14.99
CA THR A 73 17.36 -9.02 15.93
C THR A 73 16.69 -9.10 17.31
N ARG A 74 16.24 -7.96 17.86
CA ARG A 74 15.51 -7.94 19.14
C ARG A 74 14.19 -8.69 19.06
N ALA A 75 13.44 -8.51 17.96
CA ALA A 75 12.17 -9.20 17.73
C ALA A 75 12.34 -10.73 17.73
N LYS A 76 13.31 -11.24 16.96
CA LYS A 76 13.66 -12.68 16.92
C LYS A 76 14.03 -13.22 18.30
N ASN A 77 14.85 -12.48 19.05
CA ASN A 77 15.21 -12.86 20.42
C ASN A 77 14.00 -12.90 21.36
N LYS A 78 13.04 -11.98 21.21
CA LYS A 78 11.83 -11.94 22.02
C LYS A 78 10.89 -13.11 21.69
N ILE A 79 10.72 -13.46 20.42
CA ILE A 79 9.99 -14.67 19.98
C ILE A 79 10.55 -15.92 20.65
N ARG A 80 11.88 -16.09 20.59
CA ARG A 80 12.58 -17.23 21.20
C ARG A 80 12.40 -17.26 22.71
N ARG A 81 12.60 -16.13 23.40
CA ARG A 81 12.50 -16.05 24.88
C ARG A 81 11.09 -16.28 25.40
N ALA A 82 10.09 -15.78 24.67
CA ALA A 82 8.68 -15.94 25.04
C ALA A 82 8.07 -17.27 24.54
N ASN A 83 8.88 -18.13 23.90
CA ASN A 83 8.46 -19.41 23.32
C ASN A 83 7.19 -19.30 22.47
N ILE A 84 7.13 -18.25 21.63
CA ILE A 84 5.94 -17.98 20.81
C ILE A 84 5.87 -19.07 19.72
N PRO A 85 4.77 -19.84 19.65
CA PRO A 85 4.69 -20.93 18.68
C PRO A 85 4.56 -20.39 17.25
N LEU A 86 5.22 -21.06 16.30
CA LEU A 86 5.04 -20.81 14.88
C LEU A 86 3.78 -21.52 14.39
N ARG A 87 2.62 -20.89 14.57
CA ARG A 87 1.33 -21.40 14.12
C ARG A 87 0.33 -20.27 13.98
N VAL A 88 -0.70 -20.48 13.17
CA VAL A 88 -1.90 -19.65 13.28
C VAL A 88 -2.52 -19.91 14.65
N PRO A 89 -2.86 -18.85 15.40
CA PRO A 89 -3.37 -19.02 16.75
C PRO A 89 -4.80 -19.58 16.71
N PRO A 90 -5.31 -20.08 17.86
CA PRO A 90 -6.72 -20.42 18.01
C PRO A 90 -7.66 -19.29 17.57
N ALA A 91 -8.89 -19.64 17.16
CA ALA A 91 -9.84 -18.72 16.56
C ALA A 91 -10.14 -17.49 17.43
N GLU A 92 -10.20 -17.67 18.75
CA GLU A 92 -10.43 -16.63 19.75
C GLU A 92 -9.33 -15.57 19.81
N LEU A 93 -8.12 -15.86 19.31
CA LEU A 93 -6.99 -14.92 19.24
C LEU A 93 -6.79 -14.32 17.84
N LEU A 94 -7.53 -14.78 16.82
CA LEU A 94 -7.36 -14.28 15.46
C LEU A 94 -7.74 -12.80 15.38
N ALA A 95 -8.88 -12.42 15.95
CA ALA A 95 -9.40 -11.04 15.90
C ALA A 95 -8.39 -9.99 16.40
N GLU A 96 -7.62 -10.31 17.46
CA GLU A 96 -6.58 -9.40 17.98
C GLU A 96 -5.40 -9.23 17.00
N ARG A 97 -5.07 -10.27 16.23
CA ARG A 97 -3.90 -10.31 15.35
C ARG A 97 -4.20 -9.88 13.92
N THR A 98 -5.43 -10.08 13.46
CA THR A 98 -5.87 -9.78 12.09
C THR A 98 -5.49 -8.37 11.63
N PRO A 99 -5.69 -7.29 12.40
CA PRO A 99 -5.31 -5.94 11.96
C PRO A 99 -3.82 -5.82 11.60
N HIS A 100 -2.94 -6.53 12.31
CA HIS A 100 -1.51 -6.53 12.02
C HIS A 100 -1.20 -7.32 10.74
N VAL A 101 -1.82 -8.49 10.58
CA VAL A 101 -1.65 -9.34 9.38
C VAL A 101 -2.11 -8.59 8.14
N LEU A 102 -3.28 -7.95 8.18
CA LEU A 102 -3.78 -7.09 7.10
C LEU A 102 -2.80 -5.95 6.78
N GLY A 103 -2.26 -5.28 7.80
CA GLY A 103 -1.25 -4.23 7.62
C GLY A 103 0.02 -4.74 6.93
N CYS A 104 0.45 -5.96 7.25
CA CYS A 104 1.60 -6.58 6.61
C CYS A 104 1.33 -6.91 5.15
N ILE A 105 0.24 -7.64 4.86
CA ILE A 105 -0.16 -7.99 3.49
C ILE A 105 -0.26 -6.73 2.62
N TYR A 106 -0.92 -5.68 3.12
CA TYR A 106 -1.02 -4.41 2.41
C TYR A 106 0.35 -3.76 2.16
N SER A 107 1.29 -3.86 3.10
CA SER A 107 2.64 -3.33 2.95
C SER A 107 3.45 -4.11 1.91
N VAL A 108 3.35 -5.44 1.89
CA VAL A 108 3.97 -6.29 0.85
C VAL A 108 3.49 -5.86 -0.53
N PHE A 109 2.16 -5.78 -0.69
CA PHE A 109 1.55 -5.38 -1.95
C PHE A 109 1.97 -3.97 -2.37
N THR A 110 1.94 -2.99 -1.44
CA THR A 110 2.26 -1.59 -1.75
C THR A 110 3.71 -1.42 -2.20
N GLU A 111 4.66 -2.11 -1.58
CA GLU A 111 6.07 -2.08 -2.00
C GLU A 111 6.26 -2.68 -3.40
N GLY A 112 5.51 -3.73 -3.73
CA GLY A 112 5.48 -4.28 -5.08
C GLY A 112 4.84 -3.34 -6.09
N TYR A 113 3.71 -2.73 -5.72
CA TYR A 113 2.85 -1.96 -6.61
C TYR A 113 3.36 -0.53 -6.88
N TRP A 114 4.17 0.01 -5.98
CA TRP A 114 4.81 1.31 -6.09
C TRP A 114 6.18 1.26 -5.43
N SER A 115 7.22 0.93 -6.21
CA SER A 115 8.58 0.93 -5.68
C SER A 115 8.99 2.36 -5.32
N THR A 116 9.12 2.61 -4.02
CA THR A 116 9.49 3.92 -3.47
C THR A 116 10.94 4.32 -3.79
N ALA A 117 11.76 3.37 -4.27
CA ALA A 117 13.12 3.60 -4.73
C ALA A 117 13.63 2.48 -5.66
N GLY A 118 14.72 2.75 -6.38
CA GLY A 118 15.34 1.78 -7.30
C GLY A 118 14.88 1.94 -8.76
N PRO A 119 15.37 1.05 -9.66
CA PRO A 119 15.15 1.20 -11.11
C PRO A 119 13.77 0.73 -11.56
N SER A 120 13.16 -0.23 -10.87
CA SER A 120 11.87 -0.81 -11.25
C SER A 120 10.72 -0.09 -10.57
N ALA A 121 9.69 0.31 -11.33
CA ALA A 121 8.48 0.92 -10.77
C ALA A 121 7.61 -0.09 -10.00
N ILE A 122 7.69 -1.36 -10.42
CA ILE A 122 6.84 -2.48 -9.99
C ILE A 122 7.75 -3.68 -9.72
N ARG A 123 7.43 -4.43 -8.65
CA ARG A 123 8.03 -5.74 -8.36
C ARG A 123 6.90 -6.75 -8.41
N ASP A 124 6.80 -7.46 -9.53
CA ASP A 124 5.69 -8.37 -9.82
C ASP A 124 5.51 -9.44 -8.74
N GLU A 125 6.63 -10.03 -8.30
CA GLU A 125 6.66 -11.07 -7.27
C GLU A 125 6.00 -10.63 -5.96
N LEU A 126 6.23 -9.38 -5.51
CA LEU A 126 5.62 -8.85 -4.29
C LEU A 126 4.13 -8.54 -4.46
N CYS A 127 3.73 -8.11 -5.66
CA CYS A 127 2.32 -7.88 -5.95
C CYS A 127 1.55 -9.21 -5.96
N ASP A 128 2.10 -10.22 -6.63
CA ASP A 128 1.52 -11.57 -6.70
C ASP A 128 1.43 -12.18 -5.30
N GLU A 129 2.46 -12.03 -4.48
CA GLU A 129 2.48 -12.50 -3.10
C GLU A 129 1.44 -11.79 -2.22
N GLY A 130 1.33 -10.47 -2.31
CA GLY A 130 0.31 -9.71 -1.58
C GLY A 130 -1.12 -10.14 -1.93
N ILE A 131 -1.39 -10.45 -3.21
CA ILE A 131 -2.69 -10.95 -3.66
C ILE A 131 -2.95 -12.36 -3.16
N ARG A 132 -1.94 -13.25 -3.23
CA ARG A 132 -2.02 -14.62 -2.76
C ARG A 132 -2.36 -14.66 -1.26
N LEU A 133 -1.59 -13.94 -0.44
CA LEU A 133 -1.80 -13.86 1.01
C LEU A 133 -3.16 -13.28 1.37
N ALA A 134 -3.63 -12.25 0.66
CA ALA A 134 -4.97 -11.70 0.87
C ALA A 134 -6.07 -12.74 0.57
N GLY A 135 -5.90 -13.53 -0.49
CA GLY A 135 -6.81 -14.61 -0.85
C GLY A 135 -6.84 -15.74 0.19
N GLU A 136 -5.68 -16.12 0.72
CA GLU A 136 -5.56 -17.14 1.76
C GLU A 136 -6.13 -16.70 3.09
N LEU A 137 -5.93 -15.44 3.47
CA LEU A 137 -6.56 -14.88 4.67
C LEU A 137 -8.10 -14.92 4.56
N CYS A 138 -8.66 -14.60 3.38
CA CYS A 138 -10.09 -14.73 3.14
C CYS A 138 -10.58 -16.19 3.19
N ALA A 139 -9.75 -17.16 2.80
CA ALA A 139 -10.10 -18.58 2.88
C ALA A 139 -10.04 -19.11 4.32
N LEU A 140 -9.09 -18.63 5.11
CA LEU A 140 -8.94 -18.95 6.53
C LEU A 140 -10.05 -18.32 7.38
N MET A 141 -10.42 -17.07 7.08
CA MET A 141 -11.39 -16.28 7.84
C MET A 141 -12.50 -15.76 6.91
N PRO A 142 -13.41 -16.63 6.44
CA PRO A 142 -14.43 -16.25 5.46
C PRO A 142 -15.41 -15.18 5.95
N ASP A 143 -15.61 -15.06 7.27
CA ASP A 143 -16.49 -14.07 7.88
C ASP A 143 -15.77 -12.75 8.24
N GLU A 144 -14.45 -12.66 8.03
CA GLU A 144 -13.67 -11.47 8.34
C GLU A 144 -13.79 -10.43 7.23
N LEU A 145 -14.67 -9.44 7.44
CA LEU A 145 -15.01 -8.44 6.42
C LEU A 145 -13.82 -7.57 6.02
N ASP A 146 -12.90 -7.25 6.94
CA ASP A 146 -11.72 -6.45 6.62
C ASP A 146 -10.72 -7.21 5.73
N ALA A 147 -10.68 -8.54 5.81
CA ALA A 147 -9.88 -9.37 4.91
C ALA A 147 -10.41 -9.29 3.47
N HIS A 148 -11.73 -9.38 3.28
CA HIS A 148 -12.34 -9.19 1.96
C HIS A 148 -12.14 -7.75 1.45
N ALA A 149 -12.20 -6.75 2.32
CA ALA A 149 -11.95 -5.36 1.94
C ALA A 149 -10.52 -5.15 1.42
N LEU A 150 -9.52 -5.73 2.12
CA LEU A 150 -8.13 -5.68 1.67
C LEU A 150 -7.93 -6.47 0.37
N ALA A 151 -8.52 -7.66 0.25
CA ALA A 151 -8.45 -8.46 -0.97
C ALA A 151 -9.04 -7.73 -2.18
N ALA A 152 -10.17 -7.04 -1.99
CA ALA A 152 -10.76 -6.17 -3.01
C ALA A 152 -9.79 -5.06 -3.43
N LEU A 153 -9.22 -4.35 -2.45
CA LEU A 153 -8.28 -3.25 -2.69
C LEU A 153 -7.06 -3.68 -3.52
N VAL A 154 -6.39 -4.77 -3.13
CA VAL A 154 -5.18 -5.24 -3.83
C VAL A 154 -5.52 -5.74 -5.24
N LEU A 155 -6.62 -6.47 -5.44
CA LEU A 155 -7.05 -6.93 -6.76
C LEU A 155 -7.39 -5.77 -7.70
N LEU A 156 -8.09 -4.75 -7.20
CA LEU A 156 -8.48 -3.58 -7.98
C LEU A 156 -7.27 -2.73 -8.36
N HIS A 157 -6.33 -2.53 -7.44
CA HIS A 157 -5.05 -1.90 -7.76
C HIS A 157 -4.25 -2.69 -8.79
N ASP A 158 -4.19 -4.00 -8.63
CA ASP A 158 -3.40 -4.86 -9.50
C ASP A 158 -3.97 -5.02 -10.90
N SER A 159 -5.28 -4.81 -11.07
CA SER A 159 -5.96 -4.94 -12.36
C SER A 159 -5.36 -4.09 -13.48
N ARG A 160 -4.65 -3.01 -13.14
CA ARG A 160 -4.02 -2.10 -14.09
C ARG A 160 -2.50 -2.21 -14.12
N ARG A 161 -1.91 -3.26 -13.54
CA ARG A 161 -0.44 -3.37 -13.35
C ARG A 161 0.33 -3.12 -14.65
N THR A 162 -0.10 -3.74 -15.74
CA THR A 162 0.54 -3.68 -17.07
C THR A 162 0.50 -2.30 -17.71
N THR A 163 -0.39 -1.40 -17.28
CA THR A 163 -0.55 -0.06 -17.87
C THR A 163 0.04 1.05 -17.00
N ARG A 164 0.76 0.71 -15.93
CA ARG A 164 1.34 1.68 -14.98
C ARG A 164 2.66 2.26 -15.43
N VAL A 165 3.34 1.59 -16.35
CA VAL A 165 4.58 2.03 -16.96
C VAL A 165 4.46 1.99 -18.46
N ASP A 166 5.13 2.92 -19.14
CA ASP A 166 5.29 2.87 -20.59
C ASP A 166 6.52 2.02 -20.98
N ASP A 167 6.77 1.89 -22.29
CA ASP A 167 7.91 1.14 -22.83
C ASP A 167 9.28 1.68 -22.39
N SER A 168 9.33 2.93 -21.91
CA SER A 168 10.54 3.55 -21.35
C SER A 168 10.72 3.28 -19.84
N GLY A 169 9.75 2.61 -19.22
CA GLY A 169 9.70 2.36 -17.78
C GLY A 169 9.23 3.55 -16.95
N ALA A 170 8.76 4.63 -17.58
CA ALA A 170 8.26 5.82 -16.88
C ALA A 170 6.82 5.59 -16.39
N LEU A 171 6.47 6.19 -15.25
CA LEU A 171 5.12 6.06 -14.71
C LEU A 171 4.08 6.73 -15.61
N VAL A 172 3.00 6.01 -15.88
CA VAL A 172 1.82 6.49 -16.59
C VAL A 172 0.75 6.82 -15.55
N PRO A 173 0.33 8.10 -15.41
CA PRO A 173 -0.73 8.49 -14.49
C PRO A 173 -2.06 7.88 -14.90
N LEU A 174 -2.96 7.64 -13.94
CA LEU A 174 -4.21 6.91 -14.17
C LEU A 174 -5.09 7.49 -15.30
N GLU A 175 -5.04 8.80 -15.53
CA GLU A 175 -5.78 9.49 -16.60
C GLU A 175 -5.24 9.19 -18.01
N GLU A 176 -3.99 8.76 -18.11
CA GLU A 176 -3.29 8.46 -19.38
C GLU A 176 -3.21 6.94 -19.64
N GLN A 177 -3.69 6.10 -18.72
CA GLN A 177 -3.65 4.64 -18.88
C GLN A 177 -4.74 4.14 -19.83
N ASP A 178 -4.40 3.21 -20.71
CA ASP A 178 -5.38 2.52 -21.53
C ASP A 178 -6.20 1.52 -20.69
N ARG A 179 -7.45 1.88 -20.41
CA ARG A 179 -8.40 1.07 -19.64
C ARG A 179 -8.86 -0.19 -20.36
N GLN A 180 -8.66 -0.29 -21.68
CA GLN A 180 -8.98 -1.51 -22.43
C GLN A 180 -8.00 -2.64 -22.08
N CYS A 181 -6.76 -2.28 -21.72
CA CYS A 181 -5.71 -3.21 -21.31
C CYS A 181 -5.79 -3.65 -19.83
N TRP A 182 -6.78 -3.19 -19.07
CA TRP A 182 -6.95 -3.59 -17.67
C TRP A 182 -7.52 -5.01 -17.55
N ASP A 183 -7.02 -5.76 -16.56
CA ASP A 183 -7.43 -7.13 -16.27
C ASP A 183 -8.85 -7.17 -15.70
N ARG A 184 -9.80 -7.48 -16.59
CA ARG A 184 -11.23 -7.59 -16.27
C ARG A 184 -11.53 -8.72 -15.28
N GLY A 185 -10.72 -9.77 -15.25
CA GLY A 185 -10.86 -10.88 -14.30
C GLY A 185 -10.50 -10.45 -12.88
N ARG A 186 -9.42 -9.67 -12.71
CA ARG A 186 -9.05 -9.06 -11.41
C ARG A 186 -10.08 -8.01 -10.97
N ILE A 187 -10.59 -7.18 -11.88
CA ILE A 187 -11.66 -6.23 -11.56
C ILE A 187 -12.90 -6.97 -11.04
N THR A 188 -13.36 -7.99 -11.76
CA THR A 188 -14.56 -8.76 -11.38
C THR A 188 -14.39 -9.40 -10.01
N ARG A 189 -13.28 -10.11 -9.78
CA ARG A 189 -12.97 -10.72 -8.46
C ARG A 189 -12.84 -9.67 -7.35
N GLY A 190 -12.24 -8.52 -7.65
CA GLY A 190 -12.12 -7.41 -6.69
C GLY A 190 -13.49 -6.85 -6.29
N LEU A 191 -14.41 -6.69 -7.24
CA LEU A 191 -15.77 -6.25 -6.97
C LEU A 191 -16.57 -7.30 -6.20
N ASP A 192 -16.38 -8.58 -6.46
CA ASP A 192 -17.00 -9.66 -5.67
C ASP A 192 -16.53 -9.62 -4.21
N ARG A 193 -15.21 -9.46 -3.98
CA ARG A 193 -14.66 -9.27 -2.63
C ARG A 193 -15.21 -8.00 -1.96
N LEU A 194 -15.35 -6.91 -2.71
CA LEU A 194 -15.93 -5.67 -2.19
C LEU A 194 -17.39 -5.85 -1.74
N ARG A 195 -18.18 -6.68 -2.44
CA ARG A 195 -19.55 -7.02 -2.02
C ARG A 195 -19.55 -7.83 -0.72
N GLN A 196 -18.63 -8.78 -0.56
CA GLN A 196 -18.47 -9.56 0.68
C GLN A 196 -18.03 -8.70 1.86
N ALA A 197 -17.20 -7.68 1.60
CA ALA A 197 -16.74 -6.73 2.61
C ALA A 197 -17.82 -5.73 3.09
N ARG A 198 -19.06 -5.83 2.60
CA ARG A 198 -20.14 -4.91 2.98
C ARG A 198 -20.36 -4.97 4.50
N GLY A 199 -20.23 -3.82 5.16
CA GLY A 199 -20.36 -3.70 6.61
C GLY A 199 -19.01 -3.70 7.35
N SER A 200 -17.90 -3.92 6.66
CA SER A 200 -16.55 -3.69 7.21
C SER A 200 -16.46 -2.28 7.79
N THR A 201 -15.89 -2.17 8.99
CA THR A 201 -15.65 -0.91 9.67
C THR A 201 -14.21 -0.43 9.56
N GLY A 202 -13.32 -1.25 9.00
CA GLY A 202 -11.91 -0.98 8.89
C GLY A 202 -11.53 -0.01 7.77
N PRO A 203 -10.28 0.44 7.74
CA PRO A 203 -9.80 1.45 6.79
C PRO A 203 -9.69 0.92 5.35
N TYR A 204 -9.70 -0.39 5.14
CA TYR A 204 -9.54 -0.97 3.80
C TYR A 204 -10.80 -0.83 2.95
N LEU A 205 -11.99 -0.81 3.55
CA LEU A 205 -13.24 -0.65 2.79
C LEU A 205 -13.30 0.66 2.01
N PRO A 206 -13.13 1.86 2.62
CA PRO A 206 -13.17 3.11 1.85
C PRO A 206 -12.06 3.19 0.80
N GLN A 207 -10.88 2.61 1.07
CA GLN A 207 -9.80 2.52 0.08
C GLN A 207 -10.20 1.64 -1.11
N ALA A 208 -10.78 0.47 -0.86
CA ALA A 208 -11.27 -0.44 -1.90
C ALA A 208 -12.39 0.21 -2.73
N VAL A 209 -13.26 1.01 -2.11
CA VAL A 209 -14.29 1.80 -2.81
C VAL A 209 -13.64 2.81 -3.76
N ILE A 210 -12.62 3.57 -3.31
CA ILE A 210 -11.88 4.50 -4.19
C ILE A 210 -11.27 3.75 -5.38
N ALA A 211 -10.63 2.61 -5.14
CA ALA A 211 -10.04 1.80 -6.21
C ALA A 211 -11.12 1.27 -7.18
N ALA A 212 -12.28 0.84 -6.67
CA ALA A 212 -13.39 0.35 -7.48
C ALA A 212 -13.96 1.46 -8.37
N LEU A 213 -14.21 2.65 -7.82
CA LEU A 213 -14.72 3.80 -8.57
C LEU A 213 -13.82 4.16 -9.74
N HIS A 214 -12.50 4.08 -9.56
CA HIS A 214 -11.56 4.23 -10.65
C HIS A 214 -11.61 3.06 -11.63
N ALA A 215 -11.61 1.82 -11.16
CA ALA A 215 -11.57 0.62 -11.98
C ALA A 215 -12.83 0.44 -12.86
N THR A 216 -13.98 0.92 -12.40
CA THR A 216 -15.27 0.76 -13.09
C THR A 216 -15.71 1.97 -13.90
N ALA A 217 -15.07 3.13 -13.74
CA ALA A 217 -15.40 4.30 -14.54
C ALA A 217 -15.13 4.04 -16.04
N PRO A 218 -16.04 4.39 -16.96
CA PRO A 218 -15.84 4.14 -18.38
C PRO A 218 -14.70 4.97 -18.98
N SER A 219 -14.48 6.18 -18.49
CA SER A 219 -13.35 7.05 -18.83
C SER A 219 -12.82 7.77 -17.59
N TRP A 220 -11.75 8.54 -17.73
CA TRP A 220 -11.24 9.39 -16.65
C TRP A 220 -12.24 10.47 -16.26
N GLU A 221 -12.82 11.14 -17.23
CA GLU A 221 -13.78 12.26 -17.09
C GLU A 221 -15.07 11.79 -16.40
N GLN A 222 -15.43 10.52 -16.58
CA GLN A 222 -16.61 9.90 -15.96
C GLN A 222 -16.32 9.24 -14.60
N THR A 223 -15.16 9.52 -13.99
CA THR A 223 -14.86 9.09 -12.63
C THR A 223 -15.74 9.85 -11.64
N ASP A 224 -16.41 9.13 -10.74
CA ASP A 224 -17.25 9.75 -9.69
C ASP A 224 -16.40 10.33 -8.56
N TRP A 225 -15.91 11.55 -8.77
CA TRP A 225 -15.13 12.30 -7.79
C TRP A 225 -15.90 12.68 -6.52
N THR A 226 -17.23 12.75 -6.59
CA THR A 226 -18.08 12.99 -5.43
C THR A 226 -18.03 11.79 -4.49
N ALA A 227 -18.23 10.58 -5.02
CA ALA A 227 -18.12 9.34 -4.25
C ALA A 227 -16.69 9.10 -3.75
N ILE A 228 -15.66 9.42 -4.54
CA ILE A 228 -14.25 9.34 -4.10
C ILE A 228 -14.00 10.28 -2.91
N CYS A 229 -14.46 11.52 -2.97
CA CYS A 229 -14.35 12.45 -1.83
C CYS A 229 -15.04 11.90 -0.57
N ALA A 230 -16.26 11.35 -0.71
CA ALA A 230 -16.99 10.75 0.41
C ALA A 230 -16.26 9.52 1.00
N ALA A 231 -15.63 8.70 0.18
CA ALA A 231 -14.81 7.59 0.64
C ALA A 231 -13.56 8.07 1.38
N TYR A 232 -12.91 9.14 0.92
CA TYR A 232 -11.83 9.80 1.67
C TYR A 232 -12.32 10.39 3.00
N ASP A 233 -13.50 11.02 3.03
CA ASP A 233 -14.10 11.52 4.27
C ASP A 233 -14.31 10.39 5.29
N ARG A 234 -14.79 9.23 4.83
CA ARG A 234 -14.89 8.04 5.69
C ARG A 234 -13.53 7.56 6.17
N LEU A 235 -12.52 7.52 5.30
CA LEU A 235 -11.17 7.10 5.67
C LEU A 235 -10.54 8.04 6.70
N LEU A 236 -10.81 9.34 6.63
CA LEU A 236 -10.36 10.33 7.61
C LEU A 236 -11.02 10.17 8.98
N GLN A 237 -12.26 9.71 9.04
CA GLN A 237 -12.90 9.37 10.33
C GLN A 237 -12.23 8.17 11.02
N LEU A 238 -11.61 7.29 10.25
CA LEU A 238 -10.95 6.08 10.72
C LEU A 238 -9.44 6.28 10.96
N THR A 239 -8.85 7.32 10.37
CA THR A 239 -7.40 7.53 10.35
C THR A 239 -7.05 9.00 10.53
N ASP A 240 -6.10 9.29 11.42
CA ASP A 240 -5.45 10.61 11.50
C ASP A 240 -4.26 10.68 10.52
N SER A 241 -4.52 10.40 9.24
CA SER A 241 -3.46 10.29 8.23
C SER A 241 -3.34 11.56 7.39
N PRO A 242 -2.22 12.30 7.47
CA PRO A 242 -2.01 13.49 6.64
C PRO A 242 -1.81 13.14 5.16
N VAL A 243 -1.39 11.90 4.86
CA VAL A 243 -1.36 11.36 3.48
C VAL A 243 -2.77 11.30 2.91
N VAL A 244 -3.75 10.83 3.69
CA VAL A 244 -5.15 10.76 3.28
C VAL A 244 -5.72 12.16 3.05
N LEU A 245 -5.40 13.13 3.92
CA LEU A 245 -5.79 14.54 3.73
C LEU A 245 -5.24 15.12 2.42
N ALA A 246 -3.96 14.88 2.11
CA ALA A 246 -3.34 15.36 0.88
C ALA A 246 -3.94 14.71 -0.38
N ASN A 247 -4.19 13.40 -0.35
CA ASN A 247 -4.85 12.69 -1.45
C ASN A 247 -6.29 13.15 -1.65
N ARG A 248 -7.02 13.40 -0.56
CA ARG A 248 -8.37 13.99 -0.60
C ARG A 248 -8.35 15.39 -1.22
N ALA A 249 -7.35 16.22 -0.92
CA ALA A 249 -7.23 17.54 -1.52
C ALA A 249 -7.10 17.47 -3.05
N LEU A 250 -6.37 16.48 -3.57
CA LEU A 250 -6.32 16.21 -5.01
C LEU A 250 -7.71 15.84 -5.57
N ALA A 251 -8.44 14.95 -4.90
CA ALA A 251 -9.81 14.56 -5.30
C ALA A 251 -10.79 15.74 -5.29
N VAL A 252 -10.70 16.63 -4.29
CA VAL A 252 -11.45 17.89 -4.25
C VAL A 252 -11.09 18.77 -5.45
N GLY A 253 -9.82 18.81 -5.82
CA GLY A 253 -9.36 19.53 -7.02
C GLY A 253 -9.99 19.02 -8.32
N PHE A 254 -10.24 17.72 -8.43
CA PHE A 254 -10.95 17.13 -9.57
C PHE A 254 -12.47 17.35 -9.53
N ARG A 255 -13.07 17.35 -8.33
CA ARG A 255 -14.52 17.56 -8.16
C ARG A 255 -14.94 19.02 -8.33
N ASP A 256 -14.23 19.92 -7.65
CA ASP A 256 -14.62 21.33 -7.47
C ASP A 256 -13.67 22.31 -8.19
N GLY A 257 -12.66 21.79 -8.88
CA GLY A 257 -11.67 22.55 -9.63
C GLY A 257 -10.35 22.79 -8.88
N PRO A 258 -9.25 23.09 -9.61
CA PRO A 258 -7.90 23.07 -9.03
C PRO A 258 -7.69 24.03 -7.85
N GLY A 259 -8.36 25.19 -7.86
CA GLY A 259 -8.29 26.16 -6.78
C GLY A 259 -8.82 25.63 -5.44
N ALA A 260 -9.94 24.89 -5.47
CA ALA A 260 -10.50 24.25 -4.28
C ALA A 260 -9.55 23.18 -3.72
N GLY A 261 -8.93 22.39 -4.62
CA GLY A 261 -7.91 21.41 -4.25
C GLY A 261 -6.68 22.05 -3.60
N LEU A 262 -6.19 23.17 -4.13
CA LEU A 262 -5.05 23.90 -3.55
C LEU A 262 -5.38 24.44 -2.16
N ALA A 263 -6.56 25.02 -1.97
CA ALA A 263 -7.03 25.50 -0.67
C ALA A 263 -7.19 24.36 0.35
N ALA A 264 -7.65 23.19 -0.09
CA ALA A 264 -7.71 22.00 0.76
C ALA A 264 -6.31 21.47 1.13
N LEU A 265 -5.38 21.44 0.18
CA LEU A 265 -4.01 20.97 0.40
C LEU A 265 -3.26 21.85 1.39
N GLU A 266 -3.50 23.16 1.38
CA GLU A 266 -2.84 24.11 2.28
C GLU A 266 -3.03 23.76 3.77
N LYS A 267 -4.19 23.18 4.12
CA LYS A 267 -4.52 22.78 5.49
C LYS A 267 -3.63 21.66 6.03
N VAL A 268 -2.95 20.91 5.16
CA VAL A 268 -2.07 19.79 5.54
C VAL A 268 -0.63 19.95 5.05
N ALA A 269 -0.36 20.93 4.20
CA ALA A 269 0.93 21.10 3.53
C ALA A 269 2.13 21.24 4.49
N HIS A 270 1.88 21.72 5.71
CA HIS A 270 2.88 21.96 6.76
C HIS A 270 2.91 20.88 7.85
N ASP A 271 2.17 19.77 7.69
CA ASP A 271 2.21 18.68 8.66
C ASP A 271 3.62 18.07 8.72
N PRO A 272 4.28 18.03 9.89
CA PRO A 272 5.66 17.55 10.02
C PRO A 272 5.82 16.08 9.60
N ARG A 273 4.76 15.27 9.63
CA ARG A 273 4.77 13.87 9.19
C ARG A 273 4.95 13.76 7.66
N LEU A 274 4.68 14.82 6.90
CA LEU A 274 4.85 14.87 5.45
C LEU A 274 6.17 15.53 5.02
N ALA A 275 7.00 16.02 5.95
CA ALA A 275 8.19 16.82 5.64
C ALA A 275 9.22 16.12 4.73
N ARG A 276 9.27 14.78 4.75
CA ARG A 276 10.17 13.96 3.92
C ARG A 276 9.50 13.36 2.68
N SER A 277 8.22 13.65 2.45
CA SER A 277 7.44 13.09 1.34
C SER A 277 7.40 14.08 0.17
N ASN A 278 7.51 13.57 -1.05
CA ASN A 278 7.26 14.36 -2.25
C ASN A 278 5.77 14.63 -2.50
N LEU A 279 4.86 13.98 -1.75
CA LEU A 279 3.42 13.98 -2.00
C LEU A 279 2.82 15.39 -2.09
N VAL A 280 3.07 16.24 -1.10
CA VAL A 280 2.52 17.61 -1.08
C VAL A 280 3.03 18.41 -2.28
N ALA A 281 4.33 18.30 -2.58
CA ALA A 281 4.93 18.99 -3.72
C ALA A 281 4.34 18.49 -5.05
N SER A 282 4.16 17.17 -5.22
CA SER A 282 3.55 16.58 -6.40
C SER A 282 2.09 16.99 -6.60
N VAL A 283 1.27 16.91 -5.54
CA VAL A 283 -0.16 17.30 -5.61
C VAL A 283 -0.28 18.79 -5.90
N ARG A 284 0.51 19.65 -5.23
CA ARG A 284 0.51 21.09 -5.48
C ARG A 284 0.91 21.41 -6.91
N ALA A 285 1.96 20.77 -7.42
CA ALA A 285 2.42 20.97 -8.79
C ALA A 285 1.36 20.58 -9.83
N ASP A 286 0.69 19.42 -9.65
CA ASP A 286 -0.35 18.97 -10.58
C ASP A 286 -1.56 19.90 -10.58
N LEU A 287 -2.02 20.33 -9.40
CA LEU A 287 -3.13 21.28 -9.30
C LEU A 287 -2.78 22.65 -9.91
N LEU A 288 -1.56 23.16 -9.69
CA LEU A 288 -1.09 24.40 -10.33
C LEU A 288 -1.02 24.28 -11.85
N ARG A 289 -0.51 23.15 -12.36
CA ARG A 289 -0.46 22.87 -13.81
C ARG A 289 -1.86 22.89 -14.41
N ARG A 290 -2.82 22.21 -13.77
CA ARG A 290 -4.24 22.17 -14.20
C ARG A 290 -4.92 23.53 -14.09
N ALA A 291 -4.51 24.38 -13.14
CA ALA A 291 -4.96 25.76 -13.02
C ALA A 291 -4.33 26.70 -14.08
N GLY A 292 -3.48 26.21 -14.99
CA GLY A 292 -2.75 27.02 -15.97
C GLY A 292 -1.54 27.77 -15.40
N ARG A 293 -1.21 27.60 -14.11
CA ARG A 293 -0.10 28.27 -13.40
C ARG A 293 1.22 27.50 -13.61
N ARG A 294 1.63 27.36 -14.88
CA ARG A 294 2.74 26.49 -15.31
C ARG A 294 4.08 26.82 -14.64
N THR A 295 4.46 28.09 -14.57
CA THR A 295 5.74 28.51 -13.95
C THR A 295 5.83 28.07 -12.48
N GLU A 296 4.74 28.23 -11.74
CA GLU A 296 4.68 27.79 -10.34
C GLU A 296 4.64 26.27 -10.22
N ALA A 297 3.94 25.58 -11.14
CA ALA A 297 3.94 24.13 -11.20
C ALA A 297 5.36 23.57 -11.38
N VAL A 298 6.18 24.16 -12.26
CA VAL A 298 7.59 23.75 -12.46
C VAL A 298 8.38 23.84 -11.16
N THR A 299 8.24 24.93 -10.39
CA THR A 299 8.92 25.08 -9.10
C THR A 299 8.58 23.94 -8.14
N TRP A 300 7.30 23.55 -8.07
CA TRP A 300 6.87 22.47 -7.19
C TRP A 300 7.21 21.08 -7.71
N TYR A 301 7.21 20.86 -9.03
CA TYR A 301 7.69 19.60 -9.61
C TYR A 301 9.18 19.39 -9.35
N ARG A 302 10.01 20.45 -9.42
CA ARG A 302 11.44 20.36 -9.09
C ARG A 302 11.65 19.98 -7.61
N LYS A 303 10.90 20.60 -6.69
CA LYS A 303 10.91 20.19 -5.28
C LYS A 303 10.49 18.73 -5.08
N ALA A 304 9.46 18.27 -5.79
CA ALA A 304 9.05 16.88 -5.75
C ALA A 304 10.13 15.94 -6.30
N LEU A 305 10.85 16.36 -7.35
CA LEU A 305 11.92 15.60 -7.99
C LEU A 305 13.11 15.41 -7.04
N ASP A 306 13.50 16.45 -6.31
CA ASP A 306 14.61 16.40 -5.34
C ASP A 306 14.34 15.42 -4.19
N ALA A 307 13.08 15.28 -3.79
CA ALA A 307 12.65 14.37 -2.73
C ALA A 307 12.23 12.96 -3.23
N ASN A 308 12.31 12.68 -4.54
CA ASN A 308 11.89 11.39 -5.11
C ASN A 308 13.08 10.44 -5.31
N GLY A 309 13.01 9.26 -4.68
CA GLY A 309 14.02 8.20 -4.76
C GLY A 309 13.77 7.13 -5.83
N SER A 310 12.62 7.17 -6.53
CA SER A 310 12.24 6.21 -7.57
C SER A 310 12.55 6.77 -8.95
N GLU A 311 13.38 6.08 -9.76
CA GLU A 311 13.73 6.58 -11.10
C GLU A 311 12.53 6.71 -12.05
N PRO A 312 11.58 5.76 -12.10
CA PRO A 312 10.31 5.93 -12.82
C PRO A 312 9.53 7.17 -12.37
N GLY A 313 9.52 7.45 -11.06
CA GLY A 313 8.94 8.65 -10.49
C GLY A 313 9.66 9.94 -10.90
N ARG A 314 10.99 9.90 -10.94
CA ARG A 314 11.83 11.02 -11.40
C ARG A 314 11.62 11.27 -12.90
N ALA A 315 11.53 10.23 -13.73
CA ALA A 315 11.22 10.33 -15.15
C ALA A 315 9.86 10.99 -15.40
N PHE A 316 8.82 10.55 -14.68
CA PHE A 316 7.49 11.18 -14.72
C PHE A 316 7.54 12.67 -14.35
N LEU A 317 8.25 13.03 -13.27
CA LEU A 317 8.37 14.43 -12.83
C LEU A 317 9.13 15.29 -13.85
N ARG A 318 10.20 14.77 -14.46
CA ARG A 318 10.91 15.45 -15.55
C ARG A 318 9.99 15.69 -16.76
N ARG A 319 9.19 14.69 -17.15
CA ARG A 319 8.19 14.83 -18.21
C ARG A 319 7.19 15.94 -17.91
N ARG A 320 6.63 15.96 -16.70
CA ARG A 320 5.70 17.03 -16.26
C ARG A 320 6.34 18.42 -16.24
N ILE A 321 7.63 18.54 -15.92
CA ILE A 321 8.38 19.81 -16.00
C ILE A 321 8.46 20.28 -17.46
N ALA A 322 8.85 19.39 -18.38
CA ALA A 322 8.95 19.71 -19.81
C ALA A 322 7.59 20.11 -20.41
N GLU A 323 6.50 19.42 -20.06
CA GLU A 323 5.13 19.79 -20.45
C GLU A 323 4.71 21.20 -19.98
N CYS A 324 5.31 21.69 -18.90
CA CYS A 324 5.07 23.04 -18.39
C CYS A 324 6.01 24.10 -19.00
N GLY A 325 6.95 23.71 -19.87
CA GLY A 325 7.93 24.58 -20.53
C GLY A 325 9.16 24.92 -19.68
N GLY A 326 9.54 24.05 -18.73
CA GLY A 326 10.68 24.26 -17.83
C GLY A 326 11.75 23.18 -17.87
#